data_AF-A0A5B7XYS9-F1
#
_entry.id   AF-A0A5B7XYS9-F1
#
_cell.length_a   1.000
_cell.length_b   1.000
_cell.length_c   1.000
_cell.angle_alpha   90.00
_cell.angle_beta   90.00
_cell.angle_gamma   90.00
#
_symmetry.space_group_name_H-M   'P 1'
#
loop_
_entity.id
_entity.type
_entity.pdbx_description
1 polymer ?
#
loop_
_entity_poly.entity_id
_entity_poly.type
_entity_poly.pdbx_seq_one_letter_code
_entity_poly.pdbx_strand_id
1 'polypeptide(L)'
;MIIHLKELTERYKISISDLSKATGIARSTLTPLIKAPSEIENVRLKTIDTLCDFFGVSINTLLEFNPTEFSERYTINSLWIAAVSSTAYIILTRKLGEKERAVALEMRMSFGANDDGPRISILINALSTEAAKQRIPEPIENNIDGSLFYSDLLSRKKDDLKQVTKLLIQSVFLTSGNPFPEYKSLISETKQFFAEWSPNDSDILIDKRLKFVLDQNNELHFDCFETPYIKPSDLQPMKNNTD
;
A
#
# COMPACT_ATOMS: atom_id res chain seq x y z
N MET A 1 2.51 15.65 -10.41
CA MET A 1 1.62 16.35 -9.46
C MET A 1 0.47 16.92 -10.27
N ILE A 2 -0.76 16.85 -9.77
CA ILE A 2 -1.98 17.32 -10.43
C ILE A 2 -2.62 18.38 -9.52
N ILE A 3 -3.23 19.40 -10.10
CA ILE A 3 -3.88 20.50 -9.39
C ILE A 3 -5.37 20.50 -9.74
N HIS A 4 -6.24 20.31 -8.75
CA HIS A 4 -7.69 20.18 -8.91
C HIS A 4 -8.43 21.53 -9.01
N LEU A 5 -7.78 22.56 -9.56
CA LEU A 5 -8.35 23.91 -9.58
C LEU A 5 -9.61 24.00 -10.46
N LYS A 6 -9.63 23.27 -11.59
CA LYS A 6 -10.80 23.23 -12.47
C LYS A 6 -12.04 22.74 -11.72
N GLU A 7 -11.92 21.62 -11.04
CA GLU A 7 -13.01 20.99 -10.28
C GLU A 7 -13.52 21.90 -9.16
N LEU A 8 -12.61 22.61 -8.47
CA LEU A 8 -12.99 23.60 -7.47
C LEU A 8 -13.74 24.79 -8.09
N THR A 9 -13.23 25.36 -9.19
CA THR A 9 -13.92 26.48 -9.85
C THR A 9 -15.32 26.11 -10.34
N GLU A 10 -15.50 24.90 -10.85
CA GLU A 10 -16.80 24.38 -11.30
C GLU A 10 -17.74 24.14 -10.11
N ARG A 11 -17.24 23.51 -9.03
CA ARG A 11 -18.01 23.24 -7.80
C ARG A 11 -18.55 24.51 -7.17
N TYR A 12 -17.72 25.55 -7.05
CA TYR A 12 -18.11 26.83 -6.46
C TYR A 12 -18.74 27.80 -7.46
N LYS A 13 -18.85 27.41 -8.75
CA LYS A 13 -19.37 28.24 -9.85
C LYS A 13 -18.64 29.59 -10.00
N ILE A 14 -17.32 29.57 -9.84
CA ILE A 14 -16.46 30.75 -9.89
C ILE A 14 -15.73 30.76 -11.23
N SER A 15 -15.83 31.85 -11.97
CA SER A 15 -15.07 31.99 -13.21
C SER A 15 -13.59 32.29 -12.93
N ILE A 16 -12.69 31.96 -13.87
CA ILE A 16 -11.27 32.34 -13.79
C ILE A 16 -11.11 33.86 -13.60
N SER A 17 -12.04 34.63 -14.19
CA SER A 17 -12.09 36.08 -14.08
C SER A 17 -12.30 36.55 -12.65
N ASP A 18 -13.24 35.93 -11.94
CA ASP A 18 -13.60 36.28 -10.58
C ASP A 18 -12.56 35.78 -9.60
N LEU A 19 -12.04 34.57 -9.83
CA LEU A 19 -10.94 34.00 -9.06
C LEU A 19 -9.71 34.92 -9.12
N SER A 20 -9.33 35.39 -10.31
CA SER A 20 -8.18 36.29 -10.49
C SER A 20 -8.36 37.61 -9.74
N LYS A 21 -9.57 38.19 -9.78
CA LYS A 21 -9.89 39.43 -9.07
C LYS A 21 -9.85 39.24 -7.55
N ALA A 22 -10.42 38.15 -7.05
CA ALA A 22 -10.55 37.90 -5.62
C ALA A 22 -9.22 37.49 -4.97
N THR A 23 -8.40 36.72 -5.67
CA THR A 23 -7.12 36.21 -5.15
C THR A 23 -5.93 37.10 -5.48
N GLY A 24 -6.08 38.04 -6.42
CA GLY A 24 -4.96 38.81 -6.97
C GLY A 24 -3.99 37.99 -7.83
N ILE A 25 -4.28 36.71 -8.09
CA ILE A 25 -3.46 35.86 -8.95
C ILE A 25 -3.76 36.20 -10.41
N ALA A 26 -2.71 36.44 -11.21
CA ALA A 26 -2.87 36.76 -12.63
C ALA A 26 -3.58 35.62 -13.38
N ARG A 27 -4.50 35.97 -14.30
CA ARG A 27 -5.18 34.97 -15.16
C ARG A 27 -4.21 34.11 -15.96
N SER A 28 -3.07 34.67 -16.37
CA SER A 28 -2.02 33.94 -17.07
C SER A 28 -1.41 32.82 -16.21
N THR A 29 -1.45 32.95 -14.89
CA THR A 29 -1.06 31.90 -13.93
C THR A 29 -2.20 30.91 -13.66
N LEU A 30 -3.45 31.39 -13.55
CA LEU A 30 -4.62 30.53 -13.27
C LEU A 30 -5.06 29.68 -14.47
N THR A 31 -4.85 30.17 -15.70
CA THR A 31 -5.34 29.48 -16.90
C THR A 31 -4.64 28.13 -17.13
N PRO A 32 -3.30 28.03 -17.05
CA PRO A 32 -2.60 26.73 -17.09
C PRO A 32 -3.08 25.79 -15.98
N LEU A 33 -3.28 26.31 -14.76
CA LEU A 33 -3.75 25.53 -13.60
C LEU A 33 -5.11 24.87 -13.81
N ILE A 34 -5.91 25.37 -14.75
CA ILE A 34 -7.24 24.83 -15.06
C ILE A 34 -7.22 24.00 -16.35
N LYS A 35 -6.47 24.43 -17.36
CA LYS A 35 -6.49 23.80 -18.69
C LYS A 35 -5.52 22.64 -18.84
N ALA A 36 -4.35 22.71 -18.19
CA ALA A 36 -3.29 21.72 -18.30
C ALA A 36 -2.64 21.45 -16.92
N PRO A 37 -3.43 21.05 -15.90
CA PRO A 37 -2.95 20.95 -14.52
C PRO A 37 -1.82 19.93 -14.31
N SER A 38 -1.67 18.94 -15.20
CA SER A 38 -0.62 17.91 -15.15
C SER A 38 0.71 18.34 -15.77
N GLU A 39 0.72 19.43 -16.55
CA GLU A 39 1.91 19.93 -17.26
C GLU A 39 2.64 21.03 -16.47
N ILE A 40 2.16 21.35 -15.27
CA ILE A 40 2.70 22.45 -14.48
C ILE A 40 3.86 21.97 -13.63
N GLU A 41 5.05 22.39 -14.04
CA GLU A 41 6.28 22.07 -13.33
C GLU A 41 6.47 22.91 -12.07
N ASN A 42 5.99 24.16 -12.08
CA ASN A 42 6.27 25.14 -11.03
C ASN A 42 5.03 25.94 -10.63
N VAL A 43 4.64 25.83 -9.36
CA VAL A 43 3.67 26.72 -8.72
C VAL A 43 4.28 27.28 -7.44
N ARG A 44 4.16 28.59 -7.25
CA ARG A 44 4.65 29.24 -6.02
C ARG A 44 3.79 28.79 -4.84
N LEU A 45 4.42 28.48 -3.70
CA LEU A 45 3.70 28.13 -2.46
C LEU A 45 2.66 29.17 -2.07
N LYS A 46 2.99 30.46 -2.19
CA LYS A 46 2.04 31.55 -1.96
C LYS A 46 0.76 31.45 -2.81
N THR A 47 0.88 30.99 -4.06
CA THR A 47 -0.28 30.76 -4.93
C THR A 47 -1.14 29.60 -4.41
N ILE A 48 -0.51 28.52 -3.95
CA ILE A 48 -1.20 27.37 -3.34
C ILE A 48 -1.94 27.81 -2.07
N ASP A 49 -1.26 28.52 -1.17
CA ASP A 49 -1.84 29.03 0.08
C ASP A 49 -3.05 29.94 -0.21
N THR A 50 -2.89 30.90 -1.13
CA THR A 50 -3.97 31.84 -1.49
C THR A 50 -5.19 31.11 -2.08
N LEU A 51 -4.96 30.07 -2.87
CA LEU A 51 -6.06 29.26 -3.42
C LEU A 51 -6.73 28.42 -2.33
N CYS A 52 -5.96 27.80 -1.43
CA CYS A 52 -6.49 27.04 -0.30
C CYS A 52 -7.35 27.95 0.61
N ASP A 53 -6.85 29.12 0.96
CA ASP A 53 -7.55 30.13 1.77
C ASP A 53 -8.84 30.60 1.09
N PHE A 54 -8.78 30.89 -0.21
CA PHE A 54 -9.94 31.37 -0.97
C PHE A 54 -11.07 30.33 -1.03
N PHE A 55 -10.74 29.05 -1.24
CA PHE A 55 -11.75 27.99 -1.30
C PHE A 55 -12.09 27.39 0.08
N GLY A 56 -11.32 27.71 1.13
CA GLY A 56 -11.46 27.11 2.45
C GLY A 56 -11.16 25.61 2.45
N VAL A 57 -10.20 25.16 1.64
CA VAL A 57 -9.86 23.74 1.48
C VAL A 57 -8.43 23.44 1.92
N SER A 58 -8.18 22.19 2.29
CA SER A 58 -6.84 21.73 2.60
C SER A 58 -5.97 21.60 1.34
N ILE A 59 -4.66 21.64 1.50
CA ILE A 59 -3.70 21.41 0.40
C ILE A 59 -3.92 20.05 -0.29
N ASN A 60 -4.31 19.02 0.46
CA ASN A 60 -4.59 17.68 -0.08
C ASN A 60 -5.84 17.63 -0.96
N THR A 61 -6.74 18.61 -0.82
CA THR A 61 -7.91 18.77 -1.69
C THR A 61 -7.54 19.50 -2.98
N LEU A 62 -6.57 20.43 -2.92
CA LEU A 62 -6.13 21.21 -4.07
C LEU A 62 -5.11 20.45 -4.92
N LEU A 63 -4.20 19.71 -4.29
CA LEU A 63 -3.07 19.03 -4.93
C LEU A 63 -3.18 17.52 -4.79
N GLU A 64 -2.94 16.82 -5.90
CA GLU A 64 -2.72 15.39 -5.91
C GLU A 64 -1.28 15.10 -6.34
N PHE A 65 -0.51 14.48 -5.45
CA PHE A 65 0.77 13.91 -5.83
C PHE A 65 0.53 12.56 -6.50
N ASN A 66 0.94 12.44 -7.77
CA ASN A 66 0.96 11.17 -8.47
C ASN A 66 2.42 10.73 -8.67
N PRO A 67 2.96 9.87 -7.79
CA PRO A 67 4.29 9.32 -8.01
C PRO A 67 4.29 8.44 -9.26
N THR A 68 5.25 8.65 -10.16
CA THR A 68 5.54 7.70 -11.25
C THR A 68 5.98 6.34 -10.70
N GLU A 69 5.73 5.31 -11.51
CA GLU A 69 5.60 3.88 -11.19
C GLU A 69 6.42 3.36 -9.99
N PHE A 70 5.72 2.66 -9.10
CA PHE A 70 6.25 2.12 -7.86
C PHE A 70 7.09 0.85 -8.09
N SER A 71 6.88 0.14 -9.20
CA SER A 71 7.58 -1.09 -9.60
C SER A 71 9.12 -0.95 -9.64
N GLU A 72 9.64 0.27 -9.76
CA GLU A 72 11.09 0.54 -9.76
C GLU A 72 11.66 0.87 -8.37
N ARG A 73 10.82 1.00 -7.33
CA ARG A 73 11.23 1.59 -6.05
C ARG A 73 11.70 0.58 -5.03
N TYR A 74 11.10 -0.61 -5.00
CA TYR A 74 11.51 -1.68 -4.10
C TYR A 74 11.93 -2.90 -4.92
N THR A 75 13.11 -3.41 -4.61
CA THR A 75 13.62 -4.68 -5.13
C THR A 75 13.69 -5.69 -4.00
N ILE A 76 13.42 -6.95 -4.30
CA ILE A 76 13.71 -8.03 -3.35
C ILE A 76 15.20 -8.31 -3.43
N ASN A 77 15.92 -8.01 -2.37
CA ASN A 77 17.35 -8.30 -2.27
C ASN A 77 17.59 -9.73 -1.76
N SER A 78 16.71 -10.20 -0.87
CA SER A 78 16.88 -11.52 -0.23
C SER A 78 15.53 -12.11 0.13
N LEU A 79 15.42 -13.44 0.01
CA LEU A 79 14.26 -14.24 0.36
C LEU A 79 14.74 -15.51 1.06
N TRP A 80 14.26 -15.75 2.27
CA TRP A 80 14.48 -16.99 3.00
C TRP A 80 13.15 -17.63 3.36
N ILE A 81 13.07 -18.95 3.25
CA ILE A 81 11.86 -19.71 3.55
C ILE A 81 12.16 -20.65 4.70
N ALA A 82 11.48 -20.44 5.82
CA ALA A 82 11.51 -21.33 6.97
C ALA A 82 10.42 -22.40 6.79
N ALA A 83 10.76 -23.45 6.01
CA ALA A 83 9.83 -24.48 5.54
C ALA A 83 8.96 -25.09 6.66
N VAL A 84 9.54 -25.37 7.83
CA VAL A 84 8.86 -25.94 9.01
C VAL A 84 7.84 -25.02 9.69
N SER A 85 7.74 -23.76 9.28
CA SER A 85 6.90 -22.75 9.96
C SER A 85 5.97 -22.00 9.02
N SER A 86 5.84 -22.42 7.76
CA SER A 86 5.05 -21.70 6.75
C SER A 86 5.38 -20.20 6.70
N THR A 87 6.65 -19.87 6.94
CA THR A 87 7.10 -18.49 7.10
C THR A 87 8.17 -18.18 6.07
N ALA A 88 8.08 -17.01 5.45
CA ALA A 88 9.13 -16.45 4.63
C ALA A 88 9.61 -15.13 5.22
N TYR A 89 10.91 -14.88 5.14
CA TYR A 89 11.54 -13.62 5.48
C TYR A 89 12.05 -12.98 4.20
N ILE A 90 11.78 -11.69 4.01
CA ILE A 90 12.11 -10.97 2.79
C ILE A 90 12.80 -9.67 3.15
N ILE A 91 13.92 -9.39 2.49
CA ILE A 91 14.52 -8.05 2.49
C ILE A 91 14.09 -7.33 1.23
N LEU A 92 13.35 -6.23 1.42
CA LEU A 92 13.11 -5.25 0.38
C LEU A 92 14.13 -4.13 0.49
N THR A 93 14.73 -3.75 -0.62
CA THR A 93 15.63 -2.60 -0.71
C THR A 93 15.03 -1.51 -1.57
N ARG A 94 15.20 -0.26 -1.15
CA ARG A 94 14.81 0.93 -1.91
C ARG A 94 15.93 1.94 -1.96
N LYS A 95 16.18 2.46 -3.15
CA LYS A 95 17.10 3.58 -3.37
C LYS A 95 16.39 4.92 -3.11
N LEU A 96 16.99 5.76 -2.27
CA LEU A 96 16.58 7.12 -1.96
C LEU A 96 17.75 8.08 -2.22
N GLY A 97 17.88 8.55 -3.47
CA GLY A 97 19.09 9.24 -3.91
C GLY A 97 20.28 8.28 -3.93
N GLU A 98 21.40 8.65 -3.32
CA GLU A 98 22.59 7.78 -3.21
C GLU A 98 22.51 6.75 -2.07
N LYS A 99 21.48 6.83 -1.22
CA LYS A 99 21.34 5.92 -0.08
C LYS A 99 20.42 4.77 -0.43
N GLU A 100 20.85 3.57 -0.10
CA GLU A 100 20.01 2.39 -0.08
C GLU A 100 19.42 2.20 1.32
N ARG A 101 18.17 1.74 1.38
CA ARG A 101 17.52 1.38 2.63
C ARG A 101 16.88 0.01 2.50
N ALA A 102 17.07 -0.82 3.52
CA ALA A 102 16.49 -2.16 3.59
C ALA A 102 15.28 -2.20 4.52
N VAL A 103 14.33 -3.08 4.27
CA VAL A 103 13.18 -3.37 5.13
C VAL A 103 13.09 -4.87 5.25
N ALA A 104 13.03 -5.35 6.48
CA ALA A 104 12.77 -6.75 6.79
C ALA A 104 11.27 -7.01 6.91
N LEU A 105 10.76 -7.94 6.11
CA LEU A 105 9.39 -8.42 6.18
C LEU A 105 9.36 -9.88 6.63
N GLU A 106 8.35 -10.22 7.42
CA GLU A 106 7.97 -11.58 7.75
C GLU A 106 6.60 -11.84 7.12
N MET A 107 6.51 -12.91 6.34
CA MET A 107 5.25 -13.41 5.77
C MET A 107 4.92 -14.73 6.43
N ARG A 108 3.85 -14.77 7.22
CA ARG A 108 3.30 -16.01 7.79
C ARG A 108 2.14 -16.49 6.95
N MET A 109 2.15 -17.76 6.60
CA MET A 109 1.18 -18.33 5.69
C MET A 109 0.35 -19.39 6.39
N SER A 110 -0.95 -19.38 6.08
CA SER A 110 -1.86 -20.47 6.43
C SER A 110 -2.54 -20.98 5.18
N PHE A 111 -2.56 -22.30 5.08
CA PHE A 111 -3.00 -23.06 3.92
C PHE A 111 -4.38 -23.66 4.22
N GLY A 112 -5.37 -23.39 3.38
CA GLY A 112 -6.73 -23.88 3.63
C GLY A 112 -7.55 -24.05 2.34
N ALA A 113 -8.79 -24.53 2.49
CA ALA A 113 -9.76 -24.65 1.41
C ALA A 113 -11.15 -24.27 1.94
N ASN A 114 -11.99 -23.74 1.06
CA ASN A 114 -13.42 -23.51 1.29
C ASN A 114 -14.23 -24.01 0.08
N ASP A 115 -15.52 -23.70 0.04
CA ASP A 115 -16.41 -24.08 -1.07
C ASP A 115 -15.93 -23.52 -2.44
N ASP A 116 -15.14 -22.44 -2.43
CA ASP A 116 -14.54 -21.82 -3.63
C ASP A 116 -13.15 -22.38 -3.99
N GLY A 117 -12.69 -23.42 -3.27
CA GLY A 117 -11.44 -24.14 -3.51
C GLY A 117 -10.27 -23.76 -2.59
N PRO A 118 -9.04 -24.22 -2.92
CA PRO A 118 -7.83 -23.93 -2.17
C PRO A 118 -7.49 -22.43 -2.14
N ARG A 119 -7.11 -21.95 -0.96
CA ARG A 119 -6.67 -20.58 -0.72
C ARG A 119 -5.48 -20.51 0.22
N ILE A 120 -4.69 -19.45 0.04
CA ILE A 120 -3.58 -19.12 0.94
C ILE A 120 -3.90 -17.79 1.61
N SER A 121 -3.92 -17.80 2.94
CA SER A 121 -3.97 -16.57 3.74
C SER A 121 -2.57 -16.21 4.21
N ILE A 122 -2.21 -14.93 4.08
CA ILE A 122 -0.87 -14.40 4.27
C ILE A 122 -0.98 -13.23 5.24
N LEU A 123 -0.28 -13.32 6.35
CA LEU A 123 -0.03 -12.19 7.24
C LEU A 123 1.37 -11.63 6.96
N ILE A 124 1.46 -10.35 6.64
CA ILE A 124 2.70 -9.65 6.31
C ILE A 124 3.00 -8.65 7.43
N ASN A 125 4.14 -8.86 8.09
CA ASN A 125 4.63 -8.02 9.18
C ASN A 125 5.90 -7.30 8.75
N ALA A 126 5.94 -5.98 8.92
CA ALA A 126 7.19 -5.24 8.83
C ALA A 126 7.93 -5.34 10.18
N LEU A 127 9.10 -5.96 10.17
CA LEU A 127 9.84 -6.23 11.41
C LEU A 127 10.56 -4.96 11.90
N SER A 128 10.57 -4.76 13.22
CA SER A 128 11.49 -3.82 13.84
C SER A 128 12.94 -4.30 13.63
N THR A 129 13.90 -3.39 13.75
CA THR A 129 15.32 -3.73 13.62
C THR A 129 15.73 -4.85 14.58
N GLU A 130 15.22 -4.83 15.81
CA GLU A 130 15.54 -5.85 16.83
C GLU A 130 14.88 -7.20 16.52
N ALA A 131 13.62 -7.22 16.09
CA ALA A 131 12.96 -8.46 15.69
C ALA A 131 13.64 -9.10 14.47
N ALA A 132 14.05 -8.26 13.50
CA ALA A 132 14.77 -8.72 12.32
C ALA A 132 16.10 -9.39 12.68
N LYS A 133 16.91 -8.80 13.56
CA LYS A 133 18.18 -9.39 14.03
C LYS A 133 18.02 -10.74 14.72
N GLN A 134 16.86 -10.98 15.36
CA GLN A 134 16.59 -12.22 16.09
C GLN A 134 16.09 -13.35 15.19
N ARG A 135 15.36 -13.01 14.12
CA ARG A 135 14.63 -13.99 13.30
C ARG A 135 15.25 -14.24 11.93
N ILE A 136 15.94 -13.24 11.37
CA ILE A 136 16.52 -13.35 10.04
C ILE A 136 17.93 -13.95 10.16
N PRO A 137 18.26 -14.99 9.36
CA PRO A 137 19.53 -15.72 9.49
C PRO A 137 20.78 -14.88 9.19
N GLU A 138 20.65 -13.81 8.40
CA GLU A 138 21.78 -13.00 7.95
C GLU A 138 21.78 -11.59 8.59
N PRO A 139 22.97 -11.03 8.87
CA PRO A 139 23.10 -9.70 9.44
C PRO A 139 22.57 -8.64 8.47
N ILE A 140 21.84 -7.67 9.01
CA ILE A 140 21.22 -6.62 8.21
C ILE A 140 21.78 -5.27 8.65
N GLU A 141 22.61 -4.67 7.80
CA GLU A 141 23.42 -3.51 8.17
C GLU A 141 22.65 -2.18 8.11
N ASN A 142 21.57 -2.07 7.31
CA ASN A 142 20.92 -0.79 6.97
C ASN A 142 19.38 -0.83 6.98
N ASN A 143 18.78 -1.39 8.04
CA ASN A 143 17.33 -1.53 8.13
C ASN A 143 16.58 -0.24 8.49
N ILE A 144 15.49 0.01 7.77
CA ILE A 144 14.37 0.84 8.19
C ILE A 144 13.61 0.06 9.26
N ASP A 145 13.24 0.75 10.34
CA ASP A 145 12.27 0.24 11.32
C ASP A 145 10.96 -0.09 10.60
N GLY A 146 10.47 -1.34 10.72
CA GLY A 146 9.23 -1.78 10.09
C GLY A 146 8.03 -0.85 10.33
N SER A 147 7.99 -0.14 11.46
CA SER A 147 6.96 0.87 11.74
C SER A 147 7.01 2.07 10.77
N LEU A 148 8.22 2.52 10.41
CA LEU A 148 8.43 3.56 9.41
C LEU A 148 8.04 3.05 8.02
N PHE A 149 8.41 1.81 7.66
CA PHE A 149 8.01 1.22 6.39
C PHE A 149 6.49 1.16 6.24
N TYR A 150 5.78 0.71 7.28
CA TYR A 150 4.33 0.64 7.26
C TYR A 150 3.70 2.03 7.13
N SER A 151 4.23 3.03 7.85
CA SER A 151 3.80 4.42 7.68
C SER A 151 4.05 4.93 6.25
N ASP A 152 5.16 4.54 5.63
CA ASP A 152 5.50 4.88 4.25
C ASP A 152 4.59 4.16 3.24
N LEU A 153 4.13 2.95 3.56
CA LEU A 153 3.25 2.14 2.71
C LEU A 153 1.78 2.59 2.81
N LEU A 154 1.30 2.90 4.02
CA LEU A 154 -0.08 3.34 4.29
C LEU A 154 -0.33 4.82 4.03
N SER A 155 0.69 5.68 4.18
CA SER A 155 0.55 7.12 3.83
C SER A 155 0.34 7.35 2.33
N ARG A 156 0.39 6.29 1.52
CA ARG A 156 0.36 6.33 0.06
C ARG A 156 -0.93 5.76 -0.52
N LYS A 157 -1.13 6.01 -1.82
CA LYS A 157 -2.32 5.57 -2.56
C LYS A 157 -2.49 4.05 -2.47
N LYS A 158 -3.74 3.59 -2.51
CA LYS A 158 -4.14 2.18 -2.47
C LYS A 158 -3.38 1.26 -3.45
N ASP A 159 -2.83 1.80 -4.52
CA ASP A 159 -2.15 1.02 -5.56
C ASP A 159 -0.73 0.57 -5.17
N ASP A 160 -0.03 1.30 -4.31
CA ASP A 160 1.32 0.93 -3.83
C ASP A 160 1.25 -0.35 -2.99
N LEU A 161 0.27 -0.42 -2.07
CA LEU A 161 0.01 -1.59 -1.24
C LEU A 161 -0.29 -2.83 -2.10
N LYS A 162 -1.07 -2.67 -3.18
CA LYS A 162 -1.39 -3.76 -4.11
C LYS A 162 -0.13 -4.25 -4.83
N GLN A 163 0.71 -3.33 -5.32
CA GLN A 163 1.91 -3.69 -6.07
C GLN A 163 2.96 -4.39 -5.21
N VAL A 164 3.24 -3.89 -3.99
CA VAL A 164 4.14 -4.57 -3.05
C VAL A 164 3.61 -5.96 -2.74
N THR A 165 2.32 -6.07 -2.40
CA THR A 165 1.73 -7.36 -2.04
C THR A 165 1.81 -8.36 -3.20
N LYS A 166 1.51 -7.92 -4.43
CA LYS A 166 1.67 -8.72 -5.65
C LYS A 166 3.11 -9.22 -5.80
N LEU A 167 4.10 -8.32 -5.70
CA LEU A 167 5.52 -8.67 -5.81
C LEU A 167 5.91 -9.75 -4.79
N LEU A 168 5.51 -9.58 -3.53
CA LEU A 168 5.81 -10.53 -2.45
C LEU A 168 5.21 -11.91 -2.72
N ILE A 169 3.93 -11.98 -3.11
CA ILE A 169 3.27 -13.25 -3.45
C ILE A 169 3.97 -13.92 -4.63
N GLN A 170 4.28 -13.16 -5.68
CA GLN A 170 4.96 -13.68 -6.87
C GLN A 170 6.33 -14.27 -6.52
N SER A 171 7.13 -13.56 -5.73
CA SER A 171 8.47 -14.02 -5.36
C SER A 171 8.45 -15.24 -4.45
N VAL A 172 7.51 -15.31 -3.50
CA VAL A 172 7.38 -16.47 -2.63
C VAL A 172 6.83 -17.68 -3.39
N PHE A 173 5.75 -17.54 -4.16
CA PHE A 173 5.01 -18.71 -4.68
C PHE A 173 5.28 -19.04 -6.15
N LEU A 174 5.58 -18.05 -6.98
CA LEU A 174 5.68 -18.25 -8.43
C LEU A 174 7.13 -18.36 -8.92
N THR A 175 8.08 -17.72 -8.22
CA THR A 175 9.49 -17.75 -8.61
C THR A 175 10.32 -18.82 -7.89
N SER A 176 9.96 -19.19 -6.65
CA SER A 176 10.77 -20.09 -5.82
C SER A 176 10.63 -21.59 -6.13
N GLY A 177 9.87 -21.97 -7.17
CA GLY A 177 9.75 -23.34 -7.67
C GLY A 177 8.95 -24.33 -6.81
N ASN A 178 8.86 -24.10 -5.49
CA ASN A 178 7.83 -24.55 -4.55
C ASN A 178 8.35 -24.30 -3.11
N PRO A 179 7.95 -23.21 -2.45
CA PRO A 179 8.59 -22.77 -1.20
C PRO A 179 8.32 -23.70 -0.01
N PHE A 180 7.20 -24.43 -0.03
CA PHE A 180 6.78 -25.30 1.07
C PHE A 180 6.46 -26.70 0.54
N PRO A 181 7.43 -27.64 0.59
CA PRO A 181 7.28 -28.98 0.03
C PRO A 181 6.06 -29.74 0.55
N GLU A 182 5.74 -29.59 1.84
CA GLU A 182 4.59 -30.22 2.49
C GLU A 182 3.24 -29.72 1.99
N TYR A 183 3.18 -28.50 1.42
CA TYR A 183 1.97 -27.92 0.86
C TYR A 183 1.95 -27.90 -0.68
N LYS A 184 2.86 -28.65 -1.33
CA LYS A 184 3.04 -28.64 -2.79
C LYS A 184 1.72 -28.77 -3.58
N SER A 185 0.88 -29.75 -3.23
CA SER A 185 -0.39 -30.00 -3.93
C SER A 185 -1.31 -28.80 -3.79
N LEU A 186 -1.52 -28.34 -2.55
CA LEU A 186 -2.40 -27.22 -2.27
C LEU A 186 -1.93 -25.93 -2.96
N ILE A 187 -0.62 -25.64 -2.93
CA ILE A 187 -0.04 -24.49 -3.61
C ILE A 187 -0.29 -24.57 -5.12
N SER A 188 -0.11 -25.74 -5.73
CA SER A 188 -0.31 -25.92 -7.18
C SER A 188 -1.77 -25.74 -7.62
N GLU A 189 -2.72 -26.04 -6.73
CA GLU A 189 -4.16 -25.90 -6.97
C GLU A 189 -4.71 -24.53 -6.54
N THR A 190 -3.94 -23.77 -5.77
CA THR A 190 -4.37 -22.46 -5.26
C THR A 190 -4.52 -21.46 -6.39
N LYS A 191 -5.70 -20.86 -6.46
CA LYS A 191 -5.98 -19.73 -7.35
C LYS A 191 -6.21 -18.42 -6.61
N GLN A 192 -6.32 -18.44 -5.29
CA GLN A 192 -6.71 -17.29 -4.48
C GLN A 192 -5.73 -17.04 -3.33
N PHE A 193 -5.30 -15.79 -3.21
CA PHE A 193 -4.38 -15.32 -2.16
C PHE A 193 -5.01 -14.17 -1.41
N PHE A 194 -4.99 -14.25 -0.08
CA PHE A 194 -5.56 -13.26 0.82
C PHE A 194 -4.43 -12.71 1.68
N ALA A 195 -4.08 -11.44 1.48
CA ALA A 195 -2.98 -10.80 2.17
C ALA A 195 -3.47 -9.74 3.16
N GLU A 196 -3.01 -9.83 4.39
CA GLU A 196 -3.25 -8.89 5.47
C GLU A 196 -1.92 -8.30 5.93
N TRP A 197 -1.92 -7.02 6.24
CA TRP A 197 -0.72 -6.32 6.70
C TRP A 197 -0.86 -5.88 8.14
N SER A 198 0.13 -6.20 8.98
CA SER A 198 0.23 -5.69 10.34
C SER A 198 1.28 -4.57 10.46
N PRO A 199 0.96 -3.45 11.16
CA PRO A 199 1.88 -2.33 11.36
C PRO A 199 3.16 -2.66 12.12
N ASN A 200 3.11 -3.66 12.97
CA ASN A 200 4.18 -4.00 13.90
C ASN A 200 4.01 -5.46 14.34
N ASP A 201 5.06 -5.98 14.96
CA ASP A 201 5.17 -7.38 15.38
C ASP A 201 4.27 -7.73 16.59
N SER A 202 3.53 -6.74 17.12
CA SER A 202 2.71 -6.85 18.33
C SER A 202 1.23 -6.49 18.15
N ASP A 203 0.84 -5.71 17.14
CA ASP A 203 -0.57 -5.38 16.91
C ASP A 203 -1.24 -6.37 15.95
N ILE A 204 -2.55 -6.54 16.16
CA ILE A 204 -3.50 -7.28 15.32
C ILE A 204 -4.35 -6.26 14.53
N LEU A 205 -3.84 -5.04 14.32
CA LEU A 205 -4.58 -4.01 13.59
C LEU A 205 -4.49 -4.28 12.09
N ILE A 206 -5.45 -5.08 11.62
CA ILE A 206 -5.69 -5.34 10.20
C ILE A 206 -6.59 -4.20 9.69
N ASP A 207 -6.05 -3.30 8.85
CA ASP A 207 -6.84 -2.22 8.25
C ASP A 207 -7.60 -2.70 7.01
N LYS A 208 -6.98 -3.57 6.19
CA LYS A 208 -7.54 -4.09 4.92
C LYS A 208 -6.97 -5.46 4.61
N ARG A 209 -7.82 -6.34 4.06
CA ARG A 209 -7.39 -7.59 3.41
C ARG A 209 -7.41 -7.39 1.91
N LEU A 210 -6.35 -7.80 1.22
CA LEU A 210 -6.24 -7.75 -0.22
C LEU A 210 -6.45 -9.14 -0.79
N LYS A 211 -7.32 -9.26 -1.79
CA LYS A 211 -7.51 -10.50 -2.54
C LYS A 211 -6.79 -10.42 -3.89
N PHE A 212 -6.01 -11.46 -4.18
CA PHE A 212 -5.38 -11.66 -5.48
C PHE A 212 -5.79 -13.01 -6.05
N VAL A 213 -5.90 -13.07 -7.39
CA VAL A 213 -6.31 -14.26 -8.12
C VAL A 213 -5.29 -14.57 -9.22
N LEU A 214 -4.94 -15.84 -9.38
CA LEU A 214 -4.14 -16.31 -10.52
C LEU A 214 -5.04 -16.57 -11.71
N ASP A 215 -4.67 -16.03 -12.86
CA ASP A 215 -5.32 -16.37 -14.11
C ASP A 215 -4.83 -17.70 -14.71
N GLN A 216 -5.32 -18.00 -15.91
CA GLN A 216 -4.95 -19.18 -16.69
C GLN A 216 -3.48 -19.20 -17.16
N ASN A 217 -2.80 -18.06 -17.16
CA ASN A 217 -1.39 -17.91 -17.53
C ASN A 217 -0.46 -17.91 -16.30
N ASN A 218 -1.00 -18.17 -15.10
CA ASN A 218 -0.31 -18.00 -13.82
C ASN A 218 0.16 -16.57 -13.55
N GLU A 219 -0.53 -15.58 -14.13
CA GLU A 219 -0.32 -14.19 -13.77
C GLU A 219 -1.21 -13.82 -12.58
N LEU A 220 -0.62 -13.15 -11.59
CA LEU A 220 -1.31 -12.74 -10.37
C LEU A 220 -1.96 -11.36 -10.58
N HIS A 221 -3.28 -11.30 -10.39
CA HIS A 221 -4.07 -10.08 -10.56
C HIS A 221 -4.69 -9.67 -9.22
N PHE A 222 -4.74 -8.36 -8.97
CA PHE A 222 -5.51 -7.83 -7.86
C PHE A 222 -7.01 -7.94 -8.19
N ASP A 223 -7.78 -8.52 -7.29
CA ASP A 223 -9.23 -8.67 -7.45
C ASP A 223 -9.95 -7.54 -6.69
N CYS A 224 -9.87 -7.55 -5.36
CA CYS A 224 -10.57 -6.58 -4.54
C CYS A 224 -9.92 -6.34 -3.18
N PHE A 225 -10.38 -5.28 -2.51
CA PHE A 225 -10.20 -5.14 -1.08
C PHE A 225 -11.34 -5.86 -0.39
N GLU A 226 -11.02 -6.79 0.50
CA GLU A 226 -11.96 -7.35 1.46
C GLU A 226 -11.88 -6.54 2.75
N THR A 227 -13.02 -6.28 3.36
CA THR A 227 -13.11 -5.70 4.71
C THR A 227 -12.67 -6.76 5.73
N PRO A 228 -11.70 -6.44 6.61
CA PRO A 228 -11.99 -6.75 8.00
C PRO A 228 -11.39 -5.74 8.98
N TYR A 229 -12.25 -5.11 9.80
CA TYR A 229 -12.02 -5.01 11.25
C TYR A 229 -13.34 -4.75 12.00
N ILE A 230 -13.65 -5.54 13.03
CA ILE A 230 -14.56 -5.15 14.12
C ILE A 230 -13.78 -5.32 15.42
N LYS A 231 -13.69 -4.26 16.24
CA LYS A 231 -13.12 -4.37 17.59
C LYS A 231 -14.01 -5.24 18.46
N PRO A 232 -13.47 -6.06 19.38
CA PRO A 232 -14.26 -6.78 20.38
C PRO A 232 -15.18 -5.88 21.24
N SER A 233 -14.86 -4.59 21.39
CA SER A 233 -15.70 -3.60 22.07
C SER A 233 -17.01 -3.28 21.34
N ASP A 234 -17.09 -3.58 20.05
CA ASP A 234 -18.20 -3.21 19.16
C ASP A 234 -19.13 -4.40 18.86
N LEU A 235 -18.78 -5.59 19.35
CA LEU A 235 -19.68 -6.74 19.41
C LEU A 235 -20.60 -6.55 20.63
N GLN A 236 -21.85 -6.14 20.42
CA GLN A 236 -22.84 -6.22 21.52
C GLN A 236 -22.91 -7.67 22.00
N PRO A 237 -22.89 -7.92 23.32
CA PRO A 237 -23.09 -9.28 23.81
C PRO A 237 -24.44 -9.75 23.26
N MET A 238 -24.44 -10.90 22.57
CA MET A 238 -25.69 -11.55 22.21
C MET A 238 -26.53 -11.63 23.46
N LYS A 239 -27.69 -10.96 23.46
CA LYS A 239 -28.72 -11.23 24.46
C LYS A 239 -29.02 -12.70 24.32
N ASN A 240 -28.66 -13.47 25.35
CA ASN A 240 -29.17 -14.81 25.51
C ASN A 240 -30.69 -14.68 25.53
N ASN A 241 -31.33 -14.98 24.41
CA ASN A 241 -32.75 -15.31 24.40
C ASN A 241 -32.84 -16.73 24.95
N THR A 242 -32.69 -16.84 26.26
CA THR A 242 -33.41 -17.86 27.02
C THR A 242 -34.81 -17.32 27.25
N ASP A 243 -35.73 -17.72 26.39
CA ASP A 243 -37.11 -18.01 26.75
C ASP A 243 -37.42 -19.43 26.26
#